data_AF-A0A5S3UQE5-F1
#
_entry.id   AF-A0A5S3UQE5-F1
#
_cell.length_a   1.000
_cell.length_b   1.000
_cell.length_c   1.000
_cell.angle_alpha   90.00
_cell.angle_beta   90.00
_cell.angle_gamma   90.00
#
_symmetry.space_group_name_H-M   'P 1'
#
loop_
_entity.id
_entity.type
_entity.pdbx_description
1 polymer ?
#
loop_
_entity_poly.entity_id
_entity_poly.type
_entity_poly.pdbx_seq_one_letter_code
_entity_poly.pdbx_strand_id
1 'polypeptide(L)'
;MKKLFFVFVALFLFGCSSIPISTMLKYRNFDEQSFAALNPSQIRSKIWLSEPFTLNMEKINLSLSLVNERGHSNFTFPLILVKRDKIAAQEGFFSSEPAKTEYTFRLSELAVNNFQKTQNLLSQEVHQKLSFSIGAGFN
;
A
#
# COMPACT_ATOMS: atom_id res chain seq x y z
N MET A 1 -34.25 17.76 32.81
CA MET A 1 -32.94 17.06 32.74
C MET A 1 -32.89 15.98 31.64
N LYS A 2 -33.92 15.13 31.45
CA LYS A 2 -33.95 14.07 30.41
C LYS A 2 -33.83 14.55 28.95
N LYS A 3 -34.36 15.74 28.62
CA LYS A 3 -34.27 16.34 27.27
C LYS A 3 -32.85 16.82 26.91
N LEU A 4 -32.08 17.29 27.90
CA LEU A 4 -30.71 17.77 27.70
C LEU A 4 -29.75 16.60 27.43
N PHE A 5 -29.99 15.46 28.10
CA PHE A 5 -29.25 14.22 27.85
C PHE A 5 -29.45 13.70 26.42
N PHE A 6 -30.68 13.73 25.91
CA PHE A 6 -30.97 13.33 24.52
C PHE A 6 -30.27 14.22 23.48
N VAL A 7 -30.18 15.53 23.76
CA VAL A 7 -29.44 16.48 22.89
C VAL A 7 -27.94 16.17 22.90
N PHE A 8 -27.37 15.87 24.07
CA PHE A 8 -25.96 15.49 24.19
C PHE A 8 -25.65 14.18 23.45
N VAL A 9 -26.50 13.16 23.58
CA VAL A 9 -26.35 11.87 22.87
C VAL A 9 -26.47 12.06 21.35
N ALA A 10 -27.39 12.91 20.88
CA ALA A 10 -27.52 13.21 19.46
C ALA A 10 -26.28 13.94 18.89
N LEU A 11 -25.69 14.87 19.64
CA LEU A 11 -24.47 15.59 19.23
C LEU A 11 -23.24 14.66 19.12
N PHE A 12 -23.15 13.63 19.96
CA PHE A 12 -22.05 12.65 19.90
C PHE A 12 -22.13 11.70 18.69
N LEU A 13 -23.29 11.54 18.04
CA LEU A 13 -23.47 10.65 16.90
C LEU A 13 -23.00 11.25 15.55
N PHE A 14 -22.82 12.58 15.46
CA PHE A 14 -22.40 13.25 14.21
C PHE A 14 -20.90 13.60 14.16
N GLY A 15 -20.12 13.23 15.18
CA GLY A 15 -18.75 13.73 15.37
C GLY A 15 -17.60 12.90 14.76
N CYS A 16 -17.82 11.67 14.28
CA CYS A 16 -16.70 10.73 14.09
C CYS A 16 -16.22 10.49 12.64
N SER A 17 -16.75 11.16 11.62
CA SER A 17 -16.31 10.88 10.23
C SER A 17 -16.25 12.08 9.28
N SER A 18 -16.00 13.30 9.77
CA SER A 18 -15.75 14.45 8.90
C SER A 18 -14.36 14.37 8.26
N ILE A 19 -14.12 13.36 7.42
CA ILE A 19 -13.02 13.39 6.47
C ILE A 19 -13.43 14.36 5.37
N PRO A 20 -12.68 15.46 5.13
CA PRO A 20 -13.00 16.37 4.05
C PRO A 20 -13.06 15.61 2.72
N ILE A 21 -14.09 15.87 1.91
CA ILE A 21 -14.22 15.28 0.57
C ILE A 21 -12.96 15.55 -0.28
N SER A 22 -12.32 16.70 -0.08
CA SER A 22 -11.05 17.06 -0.72
C SER A 22 -9.91 16.08 -0.37
N THR A 23 -9.83 15.63 0.88
CA THR A 23 -8.87 14.62 1.34
C THR A 23 -9.14 13.27 0.66
N MET A 24 -10.41 12.85 0.60
CA MET A 24 -10.80 11.61 -0.10
C MET A 24 -10.46 11.65 -1.59
N LEU A 25 -10.66 12.79 -2.26
CA LEU A 25 -10.34 12.95 -3.69
C LEU A 25 -8.83 13.00 -3.96
N LYS A 26 -8.04 13.65 -3.10
CA LYS A 26 -6.59 13.75 -3.24
C LYS A 26 -5.89 12.39 -3.14
N TYR A 27 -6.41 11.48 -2.32
CA TYR A 27 -5.87 10.12 -2.20
C TYR A 27 -6.42 9.13 -3.24
N ARG A 28 -7.48 9.51 -3.99
CA ARG A 28 -8.10 8.63 -4.99
C ARG A 28 -7.26 8.47 -6.26
N ASN A 29 -6.51 9.50 -6.63
CA ASN A 29 -5.77 9.49 -7.88
C ASN A 29 -4.27 9.41 -7.61
N PHE A 30 -3.76 8.18 -7.56
CA PHE A 30 -2.36 7.96 -7.85
C PHE A 30 -2.16 8.19 -9.36
N ASP A 31 -1.58 9.33 -9.71
CA ASP A 31 -1.39 9.78 -11.09
C ASP A 31 0.10 9.86 -11.47
N GLU A 32 0.36 10.27 -12.71
CA GLU A 32 1.70 10.41 -13.28
C GLU A 32 2.61 11.30 -12.44
N GLN A 33 2.08 12.42 -11.95
CA GLN A 33 2.84 13.36 -11.14
C GLN A 33 3.20 12.75 -9.79
N SER A 34 2.26 12.02 -9.19
CA SER A 34 2.49 11.26 -7.96
C SER A 34 3.59 10.21 -8.16
N PHE A 35 3.58 9.50 -9.30
CA PHE A 35 4.61 8.53 -9.65
C PHE A 35 5.98 9.17 -9.87
N ALA A 36 6.05 10.26 -10.62
CA ALA A 36 7.29 10.98 -10.90
C ALA A 36 7.94 11.56 -9.63
N ALA A 37 7.13 11.92 -8.62
CA ALA A 37 7.61 12.48 -7.35
C ALA A 37 8.11 11.42 -6.35
N LEU A 38 7.88 10.12 -6.59
CA LEU A 38 8.33 9.07 -5.67
C LEU A 38 9.86 9.00 -5.62
N ASN A 39 10.41 9.02 -4.41
CA ASN A 39 11.80 8.64 -4.17
C ASN A 39 11.91 7.11 -4.07
N PRO A 40 12.54 6.41 -5.05
CA PRO A 40 12.52 4.95 -5.07
C PRO A 40 13.25 4.30 -3.90
N SER A 41 14.28 4.96 -3.35
CA SER A 41 15.02 4.47 -2.17
C SER A 41 14.18 4.48 -0.89
N GLN A 42 13.08 5.25 -0.87
CA GLN A 42 12.16 5.35 0.27
C GLN A 42 10.93 4.45 0.14
N ILE A 43 10.73 3.78 -1.01
CA ILE A 43 9.60 2.87 -1.20
C ILE A 43 9.75 1.67 -0.24
N ARG A 44 8.68 1.42 0.52
CA ARG A 44 8.56 0.30 1.44
C ARG A 44 7.26 -0.44 1.17
N SER A 45 7.31 -1.76 1.24
CA SER A 45 6.11 -2.60 1.24
C SER A 45 6.07 -3.41 2.52
N LYS A 46 4.87 -3.56 3.07
CA LYS A 46 4.61 -4.31 4.28
C LYS A 46 3.63 -5.43 3.95
N ILE A 47 3.98 -6.66 4.34
CA ILE A 47 3.13 -7.83 4.16
C ILE A 47 2.90 -8.46 5.53
N TRP A 48 1.64 -8.68 5.88
CA TRP A 48 1.25 -9.48 7.04
C TRP A 48 0.79 -10.84 6.57
N LEU A 49 1.30 -11.89 7.22
CA LEU A 49 0.94 -13.26 6.89
C LEU A 49 0.67 -14.03 8.17
N SER A 50 -0.54 -14.56 8.31
CA SER A 50 -0.92 -15.40 9.44
C SER A 50 -0.14 -16.71 9.40
N GLU A 51 0.25 -17.21 10.57
CA GLU A 51 0.86 -18.54 10.68
C GLU A 51 -0.13 -19.64 10.22
N PRO A 52 0.35 -20.75 9.65
CA PRO A 52 1.75 -21.16 9.47
C PRO A 52 2.38 -20.73 8.13
N PHE A 53 1.71 -19.89 7.33
CA PHE A 53 2.18 -19.55 5.99
C PHE A 53 3.49 -18.76 6.01
N THR A 54 4.34 -19.00 5.02
CA THR A 54 5.58 -18.25 4.83
C THR A 54 5.71 -17.73 3.41
N LEU A 55 6.41 -16.60 3.26
CA LEU A 55 6.65 -16.01 1.95
C LEU A 55 7.83 -16.68 1.25
N ASN A 56 7.69 -16.90 -0.06
CA ASN A 56 8.80 -17.23 -0.93
C ASN A 56 9.57 -15.94 -1.27
N MET A 57 10.70 -15.73 -0.60
CA MET A 57 11.49 -14.49 -0.68
C MET A 57 12.02 -14.20 -2.09
N GLU A 58 12.21 -15.22 -2.93
CA GLU A 58 12.71 -15.04 -4.30
C GLU A 58 11.63 -14.54 -5.27
N LYS A 59 10.36 -14.70 -4.90
CA LYS A 59 9.20 -14.31 -5.71
C LYS A 59 8.54 -13.01 -5.27
N ILE A 60 9.23 -12.19 -4.46
CA ILE A 60 8.69 -10.93 -3.95
C ILE A 60 9.15 -9.76 -4.83
N ASN A 61 8.19 -9.13 -5.52
CA ASN A 61 8.45 -7.98 -6.37
C ASN A 61 7.34 -6.92 -6.23
N LEU A 62 7.71 -5.67 -6.49
CA LEU A 62 6.75 -4.60 -6.76
C LEU A 62 6.52 -4.57 -8.27
N SER A 63 5.26 -4.60 -8.70
CA SER A 63 4.86 -4.50 -10.09
C SER A 63 4.15 -3.17 -10.34
N LEU A 64 4.52 -2.49 -11.43
CA LEU A 64 3.83 -1.33 -11.96
C LEU A 64 3.14 -1.72 -13.26
N SER A 65 1.82 -1.63 -13.26
CA SER A 65 0.99 -1.81 -14.44
C SER A 65 0.63 -0.45 -15.03
N LEU A 66 0.86 -0.32 -16.33
CA LEU A 66 0.65 0.87 -17.13
C LEU A 66 -0.37 0.55 -18.21
N VAL A 67 -1.46 1.30 -18.26
CA VAL A 67 -2.44 1.26 -19.35
C VAL A 67 -2.46 2.62 -20.05
N ASN A 68 -2.16 2.62 -21.35
CA ASN A 68 -2.24 3.79 -22.23
C ASN A 68 -2.84 3.39 -23.60
N GLU A 69 -2.93 4.34 -24.53
CA GLU A 69 -3.44 4.12 -25.90
C GLU A 69 -2.65 3.07 -26.71
N ARG A 70 -1.38 2.81 -26.33
CA ARG A 70 -0.52 1.80 -26.98
C ARG A 70 -0.70 0.41 -26.38
N GLY A 71 -1.46 0.27 -25.30
CA GLY A 71 -1.81 -1.00 -24.67
C GLY A 71 -1.37 -1.10 -23.21
N HIS A 72 -1.15 -2.32 -22.75
CA HIS A 72 -0.80 -2.65 -21.37
C HIS A 72 0.67 -3.03 -21.25
N SER A 73 1.40 -2.36 -20.37
CA SER A 73 2.80 -2.64 -20.03
C SER A 73 2.92 -2.98 -18.54
N ASN A 74 3.79 -3.92 -18.20
CA ASN A 74 4.04 -4.29 -16.81
C ASN A 74 5.55 -4.25 -16.51
N PHE A 75 5.93 -3.51 -15.47
CA PHE A 75 7.31 -3.39 -15.00
C PHE A 75 7.44 -4.06 -13.64
N THR A 76 8.52 -4.81 -13.41
CA THR A 76 8.75 -5.49 -12.13
C THR A 76 10.04 -5.02 -11.48
N PHE A 77 9.98 -4.85 -10.16
CA PHE A 77 11.04 -4.29 -9.33
C PHE A 77 11.30 -5.24 -8.15
N PRO A 78 12.42 -5.98 -8.18
CA PRO A 78 12.76 -6.92 -7.11
C PRO A 78 12.89 -6.26 -5.74
N LEU A 79 12.28 -6.89 -4.74
CA LEU A 79 12.26 -6.42 -3.35
C LEU A 79 13.25 -7.23 -2.49
N ILE A 80 13.77 -6.58 -1.45
CA ILE A 80 14.64 -7.22 -0.45
C ILE A 80 14.13 -6.93 0.95
N LEU A 81 14.25 -7.93 1.83
CA LEU A 81 13.76 -7.87 3.20
C LEU A 81 14.57 -6.87 4.03
N VAL A 82 13.88 -6.00 4.75
CA VAL A 82 14.46 -5.05 5.70
C VAL A 82 14.21 -5.51 7.13
N LYS A 83 13.00 -5.96 7.42
CA LYS A 83 12.57 -6.32 8.77
C LYS A 83 11.59 -7.49 8.74
N ARG A 84 11.70 -8.36 9.74
CA ARG A 84 10.74 -9.42 10.01
C ARG A 84 10.39 -9.40 11.49
N ASP A 85 9.11 -9.20 11.80
CA ASP A 85 8.60 -9.22 13.17
C ASP A 85 7.56 -10.32 13.33
N LYS A 86 7.61 -11.05 14.45
CA LYS A 86 6.56 -11.99 14.83
C LYS A 86 5.59 -11.31 15.80
N ILE A 87 4.31 -11.44 15.51
CA ILE A 87 3.22 -10.89 16.31
C ILE A 87 2.46 -12.07 16.87
N ALA A 88 2.42 -12.16 18.21
CA ALA A 88 1.70 -13.22 18.90
C ALA A 88 0.19 -13.13 18.65
N ALA A 89 -0.48 -14.29 18.77
CA ALA A 89 -1.93 -14.33 18.74
C ALA A 89 -2.51 -13.45 19.86
N GLN A 90 -3.65 -12.82 19.57
CA GLN A 90 -4.37 -11.98 20.53
C GLN A 90 -5.79 -12.51 20.70
N GLU A 91 -6.18 -12.73 21.95
CA GLU A 91 -7.54 -13.11 22.31
C GLU A 91 -8.27 -11.89 22.88
N GLY A 92 -9.35 -11.48 22.22
CA GLY A 92 -10.20 -10.39 22.65
C GLY A 92 -11.59 -10.89 23.04
N PHE A 93 -12.30 -10.09 23.84
CA PHE A 93 -13.67 -10.42 24.26
C PHE A 93 -14.66 -10.59 23.09
N PHE A 94 -14.40 -9.94 21.96
CA PHE A 94 -15.26 -9.96 20.76
C PHE A 94 -14.67 -10.71 19.57
N SER A 95 -13.34 -10.91 19.53
CA SER A 95 -12.67 -11.59 18.42
C SER A 95 -11.26 -12.02 18.82
N SER A 96 -10.80 -13.11 18.23
CA SER A 96 -9.43 -13.61 18.28
C SER A 96 -8.68 -13.28 16.99
N GLU A 97 -7.42 -12.84 17.09
CA GLU A 97 -6.50 -12.73 15.96
C GLU A 97 -5.40 -13.80 16.07
N PRO A 98 -5.17 -14.59 15.01
CA PRO A 98 -4.08 -15.57 15.01
C PRO A 98 -2.71 -14.87 15.00
N ALA A 99 -1.68 -15.63 15.40
CA ALA A 99 -0.30 -15.18 15.26
C ALA A 99 0.02 -14.86 13.79
N LYS A 100 0.80 -13.81 13.56
CA LYS A 100 1.15 -13.33 12.22
C LYS A 100 2.60 -12.87 12.17
N THR A 101 3.21 -13.01 11.00
CA THR A 101 4.52 -12.45 10.72
C THR A 101 4.36 -11.19 9.86
N GLU A 102 4.98 -10.10 10.29
CA GLU A 102 5.13 -8.88 9.51
C GLU A 102 6.47 -8.89 8.79
N TYR A 103 6.43 -8.67 7.48
CA TYR A 103 7.60 -8.49 6.64
C TYR A 103 7.60 -7.07 6.08
N THR A 104 8.69 -6.35 6.28
CA THR A 104 8.92 -5.05 5.63
C THR A 104 10.02 -5.21 4.59
N PHE A 105 9.74 -4.81 3.36
CA PHE A 105 10.68 -4.86 2.24
C PHE A 105 11.01 -3.45 1.73
N ARG A 106 12.11 -3.37 0.99
CA ARG A 106 12.50 -2.20 0.18
C ARG A 106 12.86 -2.65 -1.23
N LEU A 107 12.93 -1.70 -2.16
CA LEU A 107 13.54 -1.95 -3.47
C LEU A 107 15.01 -2.37 -3.29
N SER A 108 15.45 -3.36 -4.07
CA SER A 108 16.87 -3.64 -4.27
C SER A 108 17.57 -2.46 -4.97
N GLU A 109 18.89 -2.37 -4.90
CA GLU A 109 19.64 -1.29 -5.58
C GLU A 109 19.42 -1.32 -7.10
N LEU A 110 19.35 -2.53 -7.69
CA LEU A 110 19.01 -2.70 -9.10
C LEU A 110 17.58 -2.17 -9.40
N ALA A 111 16.63 -2.48 -8.52
CA ALA A 111 15.25 -2.02 -8.64
C ALA A 111 15.12 -0.50 -8.50
N VAL A 112 15.88 0.14 -7.59
CA VAL A 112 15.92 1.61 -7.46
C VAL A 112 16.34 2.24 -8.78
N ASN A 113 17.44 1.77 -9.38
CA ASN A 113 17.93 2.28 -10.66
C ASN A 113 16.92 2.04 -11.80
N ASN A 114 16.31 0.85 -11.86
CA ASN A 114 15.32 0.53 -12.89
C ASN A 114 14.05 1.36 -12.71
N PHE A 115 13.62 1.63 -11.49
CA PHE A 115 12.46 2.47 -11.20
C PHE A 115 12.69 3.91 -11.67
N GLN A 116 13.86 4.49 -11.41
CA GLN A 116 14.24 5.81 -11.93
C GLN A 116 14.25 5.85 -13.46
N LYS A 117 14.75 4.80 -14.11
CA LYS A 117 14.68 4.68 -15.57
C LYS A 117 13.22 4.65 -16.05
N THR A 118 12.35 3.89 -15.39
CA THR A 118 10.92 3.88 -15.71
C THR A 118 10.28 5.25 -15.51
N GLN A 119 10.59 5.97 -14.43
CA GLN A 119 10.11 7.35 -14.23
C GLN A 119 10.50 8.28 -15.39
N ASN A 120 11.76 8.22 -15.83
CA ASN A 120 12.23 9.02 -16.96
C ASN A 120 11.54 8.65 -18.27
N LEU A 121 11.33 7.35 -18.53
CA LEU A 121 10.62 6.87 -19.72
C LEU A 121 9.16 7.36 -19.76
N LEU A 122 8.49 7.35 -18.61
CA LEU A 122 7.06 7.67 -18.52
C LEU A 122 6.77 9.17 -18.39
N SER A 123 7.76 10.00 -18.08
CA SER A 123 7.60 11.47 -17.97
C SER A 123 7.19 12.19 -19.25
N GLN A 124 7.22 11.52 -20.41
CA GLN A 124 6.93 12.09 -21.73
C GLN A 124 5.53 11.73 -22.25
N GLU A 125 4.77 10.90 -21.53
CA GLU A 125 3.46 10.42 -22.00
C GLU A 125 2.35 11.08 -21.19
N VAL A 126 1.48 11.82 -21.90
CA VAL A 126 0.30 12.47 -21.32
C VAL A 126 -0.88 11.50 -21.42
N HIS A 127 -1.53 11.20 -20.27
CA HIS A 127 -2.69 10.32 -20.12
C HIS A 127 -2.38 8.81 -20.02
N GLN A 128 -1.86 8.38 -18.88
CA GLN A 128 -1.64 7.00 -18.52
C GLN A 128 -2.26 6.65 -17.17
N LYS A 129 -2.86 5.46 -17.08
CA LYS A 129 -3.34 4.91 -15.80
C LYS A 129 -2.26 4.02 -15.22
N LEU A 130 -1.76 4.40 -14.05
CA LEU A 130 -0.73 3.69 -13.30
C LEU A 130 -1.36 2.94 -12.12
N SER A 131 -0.97 1.69 -11.91
CA SER A 131 -1.31 0.95 -10.69
C SER A 131 -0.13 0.14 -10.19
N PHE A 132 0.03 0.12 -8.87
CA PHE A 132 1.01 -0.72 -8.21
C PHE A 132 0.36 -1.97 -7.62
N SER A 133 1.08 -3.08 -7.70
CA SER A 133 0.73 -4.32 -7.02
C SER A 133 2.00 -4.96 -6.45
N ILE A 134 1.83 -5.79 -5.41
CA ILE A 134 2.90 -6.60 -4.87
C ILE A 134 2.68 -8.03 -5.35
N GLY A 135 3.62 -8.54 -6.14
CA GLY A 135 3.72 -9.96 -6.43
C GLY A 135 4.36 -10.66 -5.25
N ALA A 136 3.64 -11.56 -4.60
CA ALA A 136 4.16 -12.39 -3.52
C ALA A 136 3.88 -13.87 -3.81
N GLY A 137 4.93 -14.69 -3.76
CA GLY A 137 4.79 -16.15 -3.72
C GLY A 137 4.66 -16.65 -2.29
N PHE A 138 3.86 -17.69 -2.08
CA PHE A 138 3.75 -18.40 -0.81
C PHE A 138 4.43 -19.77 -0.95
N ASN A 139 5.04 -20.25 0.14
CA ASN A 139 5.54 -21.62 0.25
C ASN A 139 4.52 -22.49 0.98
#